data_AF-A0A419KVZ6-F1
#
_entry.id   AF-A0A419KVZ6-F1
#
_cell.length_a   1.000
_cell.length_b   1.000
_cell.length_c   1.000
_cell.angle_alpha   90.00
_cell.angle_beta   90.00
_cell.angle_gamma   90.00
#
_symmetry.space_group_name_H-M   'P 1'
#
loop_
_entity.id
_entity.type
_entity.pdbx_description
1 polymer ?
#
loop_
_entity_poly.entity_id
_entity_poly.type
_entity_poly.pdbx_seq_one_letter_code
_entity_poly.pdbx_strand_id
1 'polypeptide(L)'
;MSDRQLLVSKIKDGVVVDHIPAGKAFLVLKFLKQDPGARTLIALNVDSKRMGTKDLIKVEGTYLTSREIDLIALVAPSATVNIIEDWRVKEKRRIKPPEEVRGVFKCPNPLCPTNSRYNPPRTRFRVEAKDPIEATRLHCTYCGSVLYYGTLLDYIKSPDFSPEGGGLVSKEKIQRVFLDLLIKKGALRLAPSAEELFILKSGRPSPYFINLGALTDGESLAKLKWAFASYVALLLEQKAIEDFDYVFGPSYKGISLAALTCEGLKELYGMDKRYMYDRKEAKAYGDVSADRVIVGAGYFKPGQRILVVDDTITTGATKVQTLEKLKLLGDHEVVGVVIAVDRQERMGDAERVEERSAVEYLEEELGLKVFSIQNVKTIYSLIKDSLDEEMRRLWIDYYKKYGVIDLEETSSPDST
;
A
#
# COMPACT_ATOMS: atom_id res chain seq x y z
N MET A 1 -14.65 0.31 -46.25
CA MET A 1 -15.02 0.22 -44.82
C MET A 1 -14.66 -1.17 -44.31
N SER A 2 -13.70 -1.29 -43.41
CA SER A 2 -13.79 -2.32 -42.37
C SER A 2 -13.37 -1.65 -41.06
N ASP A 3 -14.31 -0.90 -40.48
CA ASP A 3 -14.24 -0.50 -39.09
C ASP A 3 -14.24 -1.77 -38.24
N ARG A 4 -13.06 -2.35 -38.02
CA ARG A 4 -12.86 -3.20 -36.86
C ARG A 4 -12.83 -2.27 -35.66
N GLN A 5 -14.02 -1.87 -35.21
CA GLN A 5 -14.18 -1.25 -33.90
C GLN A 5 -13.42 -2.11 -32.89
N LEU A 6 -12.54 -1.49 -32.11
CA LEU A 6 -12.01 -2.13 -30.93
C LEU A 6 -13.22 -2.51 -30.07
N LEU A 7 -13.43 -3.81 -29.85
CA LEU A 7 -14.48 -4.35 -28.97
C LEU A 7 -14.43 -3.76 -27.56
N VAL A 8 -13.32 -3.10 -27.19
CA VAL A 8 -13.01 -2.69 -25.82
C VAL A 8 -12.28 -1.35 -25.81
N SER A 9 -12.79 -0.36 -25.08
CA SER A 9 -12.11 0.92 -24.83
C SER A 9 -10.77 0.72 -24.09
N LYS A 10 -9.85 1.67 -24.27
CA LYS A 10 -8.65 1.76 -23.41
C LYS A 10 -9.08 2.14 -21.98
N ILE A 11 -8.30 1.73 -21.00
CA ILE A 11 -8.45 2.18 -19.61
C ILE A 11 -7.34 3.20 -19.32
N LYS A 12 -7.61 4.17 -18.44
CA LYS A 12 -6.61 5.16 -18.04
C LYS A 12 -5.56 4.53 -17.12
N ASP A 13 -6.00 3.96 -16.00
CA ASP A 13 -5.14 3.37 -14.97
C ASP A 13 -5.73 2.03 -14.50
N GLY A 14 -4.91 0.99 -14.35
CA GLY A 14 -5.34 -0.31 -13.84
C GLY A 14 -4.62 -1.51 -14.44
N VAL A 15 -5.26 -2.67 -14.47
CA VAL A 15 -4.66 -3.93 -14.93
C VAL A 15 -5.44 -4.56 -16.07
N VAL A 16 -4.70 -5.03 -17.08
CA VAL A 16 -5.22 -5.85 -18.19
C VAL A 16 -4.58 -7.23 -18.16
N VAL A 17 -5.37 -8.25 -17.84
CA VAL A 17 -4.98 -9.65 -17.96
C VAL A 17 -5.45 -10.15 -19.31
N ASP A 18 -4.50 -10.33 -20.23
CA ASP A 18 -4.75 -10.79 -21.61
C ASP A 18 -4.21 -12.21 -21.83
N HIS A 19 -4.60 -12.88 -22.90
CA HIS A 19 -4.20 -14.26 -23.25
C HIS A 19 -4.59 -15.31 -22.20
N ILE A 20 -5.70 -15.07 -21.50
CA ILE A 20 -6.30 -16.06 -20.61
C ILE A 20 -6.87 -17.18 -21.50
N PRO A 21 -6.64 -18.47 -21.20
CA PRO A 21 -7.29 -19.56 -21.95
C PRO A 21 -8.82 -19.40 -21.94
N ALA A 22 -9.45 -19.70 -23.07
CA ALA A 22 -10.89 -19.56 -23.24
C ALA A 22 -11.69 -20.27 -22.13
N GLY A 23 -12.69 -19.57 -21.57
CA GLY A 23 -13.54 -20.06 -20.48
C GLY A 23 -12.92 -19.98 -19.07
N LYS A 24 -11.73 -19.41 -18.90
CA LYS A 24 -11.05 -19.29 -17.59
C LYS A 24 -11.13 -17.89 -16.96
N ALA A 25 -11.73 -16.88 -17.61
CA ALA A 25 -11.80 -15.52 -17.06
C ALA A 25 -12.42 -15.45 -15.66
N PHE A 26 -13.54 -16.14 -15.44
CA PHE A 26 -14.22 -16.11 -14.14
C PHE A 26 -13.41 -16.77 -13.02
N LEU A 27 -12.57 -17.76 -13.36
CA LEU A 27 -11.64 -18.34 -12.39
C LEU A 27 -10.57 -17.32 -12.00
N VAL A 28 -10.03 -16.58 -12.98
CA VAL A 28 -9.10 -15.49 -12.72
C VAL A 28 -9.74 -14.44 -11.80
N LEU A 29 -10.98 -14.01 -12.09
CA LEU A 29 -11.68 -13.00 -11.27
C LEU A 29 -11.88 -13.41 -9.81
N LYS A 30 -12.10 -14.69 -9.52
CA LYS A 30 -12.19 -15.18 -8.13
C LYS A 30 -10.91 -14.89 -7.32
N PHE A 31 -9.75 -14.82 -7.99
CA PHE A 31 -8.48 -14.50 -7.32
C PHE A 31 -8.27 -13.00 -7.12
N LEU A 32 -8.71 -12.18 -8.06
CA LEU A 32 -8.40 -10.75 -8.05
C LEU A 32 -9.20 -9.93 -7.03
N LYS A 33 -9.99 -10.59 -6.15
CA LYS A 33 -10.82 -10.00 -5.07
C LYS A 33 -11.25 -8.56 -5.36
N GLN A 34 -12.01 -8.41 -6.45
CA GLN A 34 -12.30 -7.09 -6.99
C GLN A 34 -13.14 -6.26 -6.02
N ASP A 35 -12.85 -4.97 -6.00
CA ASP A 35 -13.75 -4.00 -5.38
C ASP A 35 -15.11 -4.06 -6.11
N PRO A 36 -16.24 -4.16 -5.39
CA PRO A 36 -17.55 -4.05 -6.03
C PRO A 36 -17.74 -2.75 -6.83
N GLY A 37 -17.01 -1.68 -6.48
CA GLY A 37 -17.00 -0.42 -7.21
C GLY A 37 -15.99 -0.33 -8.36
N ALA A 38 -15.14 -1.35 -8.58
CA ALA A 38 -14.15 -1.32 -9.65
C ALA A 38 -14.80 -1.51 -11.02
N ARG A 39 -14.55 -0.57 -11.94
CA ARG A 39 -14.99 -0.70 -13.32
C ARG A 39 -14.20 -1.84 -13.98
N THR A 40 -14.90 -2.94 -14.22
CA THR A 40 -14.32 -4.17 -14.75
C THR A 40 -14.95 -4.53 -16.08
N LEU A 41 -14.13 -4.87 -17.07
CA LEU A 41 -14.56 -5.42 -18.35
C LEU A 41 -14.03 -6.84 -18.51
N ILE A 42 -14.91 -7.74 -18.92
CA ILE A 42 -14.62 -9.15 -19.15
C ILE A 42 -15.03 -9.45 -20.59
N ALA A 43 -14.09 -9.96 -21.38
CA ALA A 43 -14.32 -10.42 -22.73
C ALA A 43 -14.01 -11.92 -22.80
N LEU A 44 -14.97 -12.71 -23.25
CA LEU A 44 -14.88 -14.18 -23.30
C LEU A 44 -14.79 -14.64 -24.75
N ASN A 45 -13.97 -15.66 -25.01
CA ASN A 45 -13.84 -16.29 -26.33
C ASN A 45 -13.58 -15.32 -27.48
N VAL A 46 -12.84 -14.24 -27.24
CA VAL A 46 -12.47 -13.29 -28.30
C VAL A 46 -11.37 -13.86 -29.18
N ASP A 47 -11.35 -13.46 -30.45
CA ASP A 47 -10.35 -13.92 -31.41
C ASP A 47 -8.92 -13.63 -30.95
N SER A 48 -8.06 -14.65 -31.06
CA SER A 48 -6.65 -14.59 -30.72
C SER A 48 -5.80 -15.09 -31.87
N LYS A 49 -4.95 -14.22 -32.42
CA LYS A 49 -3.96 -14.60 -33.44
C LYS A 49 -3.01 -15.71 -32.99
N ARG A 50 -2.81 -15.86 -31.67
CA ARG A 50 -1.87 -16.82 -31.08
C ARG A 50 -2.55 -18.10 -30.55
N MET A 51 -3.81 -18.02 -30.14
CA MET A 51 -4.48 -19.09 -29.38
C MET A 51 -5.78 -19.58 -30.03
N GLY A 52 -6.16 -19.04 -31.20
CA GLY A 52 -7.50 -19.24 -31.77
C GLY A 52 -8.50 -18.35 -31.06
N THR A 53 -8.89 -18.71 -29.83
CA THR A 53 -9.73 -17.90 -28.94
C THR A 53 -9.06 -17.67 -27.59
N LYS A 54 -9.42 -16.58 -26.92
CA LYS A 54 -8.91 -16.23 -25.59
C LYS A 54 -9.97 -15.49 -24.78
N ASP A 55 -9.76 -15.44 -23.48
CA ASP A 55 -10.44 -14.52 -22.59
C ASP A 55 -9.53 -13.30 -22.27
N LEU A 56 -10.14 -12.20 -21.85
CA LEU A 56 -9.46 -10.98 -21.44
C LEU A 56 -10.23 -10.30 -20.29
N ILE A 57 -9.50 -9.77 -19.32
CA ILE A 57 -10.03 -8.99 -18.20
C ILE A 57 -9.33 -7.64 -18.17
N LYS A 58 -10.09 -6.55 -18.02
CA LYS A 58 -9.59 -5.21 -17.70
C LYS A 58 -10.22 -4.74 -16.40
N VAL A 59 -9.43 -4.16 -15.51
CA VAL A 59 -9.90 -3.63 -14.23
C VAL A 59 -9.30 -2.25 -14.04
N GLU A 60 -10.13 -1.23 -13.87
CA GLU A 60 -9.67 0.14 -13.57
C GLU A 60 -9.31 0.31 -12.10
N GLY A 61 -8.23 1.04 -11.81
CA GLY A 61 -7.85 1.46 -10.45
C GLY A 61 -7.39 0.33 -9.51
N THR A 62 -7.17 -0.87 -10.02
CA THR A 62 -6.68 -2.03 -9.26
C THR A 62 -5.28 -2.41 -9.75
N TYR A 63 -4.41 -2.87 -8.85
CA TYR A 63 -3.14 -3.52 -9.18
C TYR A 63 -3.23 -4.97 -8.70
N LEU A 64 -2.34 -5.82 -9.18
CA LEU A 64 -2.26 -7.19 -8.72
C LEU A 64 -1.01 -7.37 -7.87
N THR A 65 -1.15 -8.03 -6.72
CA THR A 65 0.00 -8.57 -5.97
C THR A 65 0.79 -9.50 -6.88
N SER A 66 2.10 -9.60 -6.64
CA SER A 66 2.90 -10.73 -7.13
C SER A 66 2.22 -12.08 -6.86
N ARG A 67 1.52 -12.23 -5.73
CA ARG A 67 0.72 -13.42 -5.40
C ARG A 67 -0.50 -13.64 -6.29
N GLU A 68 -1.30 -12.62 -6.56
CA GLU A 68 -2.42 -12.74 -7.51
C GLU A 68 -1.92 -13.07 -8.91
N ILE A 69 -0.80 -12.46 -9.31
CA ILE A 69 -0.14 -12.76 -10.58
C ILE A 69 0.32 -14.23 -10.62
N ASP A 70 0.95 -14.71 -9.55
CA ASP A 70 1.39 -16.12 -9.41
C ASP A 70 0.21 -17.10 -9.51
N LEU A 71 -0.97 -16.73 -9.04
CA LEU A 71 -2.17 -17.57 -9.13
C LEU A 71 -2.83 -17.54 -10.48
N ILE A 72 -2.85 -16.37 -11.11
CA ILE A 72 -3.19 -16.28 -12.52
C ILE A 72 -2.23 -17.17 -13.32
N ALA A 73 -0.95 -17.25 -12.96
CA ALA A 73 0.01 -18.13 -13.61
C ALA A 73 -0.41 -19.60 -13.58
N LEU A 74 -0.93 -20.07 -12.44
CA LEU A 74 -1.39 -21.44 -12.30
C LEU A 74 -2.63 -21.68 -13.18
N VAL A 75 -3.64 -20.81 -13.09
CA VAL A 75 -4.90 -21.04 -13.80
C VAL A 75 -4.82 -20.74 -15.30
N ALA A 76 -4.02 -19.73 -15.65
CA ALA A 76 -3.89 -19.14 -16.97
C ALA A 76 -2.40 -18.89 -17.31
N PRO A 77 -1.60 -19.95 -17.54
CA PRO A 77 -0.15 -19.84 -17.76
C PRO A 77 0.23 -19.10 -19.03
N SER A 78 -0.68 -19.05 -20.00
CA SER A 78 -0.50 -18.28 -21.24
C SER A 78 -0.77 -16.79 -21.06
N ALA A 79 -1.33 -16.39 -19.91
CA ALA A 79 -1.77 -15.03 -19.68
C ALA A 79 -0.58 -14.05 -19.56
N THR A 80 -0.88 -12.81 -19.88
CA THR A 80 0.01 -11.66 -19.76
C THR A 80 -0.69 -10.62 -18.93
N VAL A 81 -0.07 -10.17 -17.85
CA VAL A 81 -0.54 -9.03 -17.06
C VAL A 81 0.12 -7.77 -17.61
N ASN A 82 -0.69 -6.79 -17.99
CA ASN A 82 -0.23 -5.47 -18.38
C ASN A 82 -0.73 -4.46 -17.35
N ILE A 83 0.19 -3.70 -16.75
CA ILE A 83 -0.14 -2.59 -15.86
C ILE A 83 -0.26 -1.34 -16.75
N ILE A 84 -1.42 -0.69 -16.65
CA ILE A 84 -1.76 0.50 -17.42
C ILE A 84 -1.70 1.71 -16.49
N GLU A 85 -1.00 2.74 -16.92
CA GLU A 85 -0.89 4.03 -16.24
C GLU A 85 -0.93 5.11 -17.32
N ASP A 86 -1.77 6.13 -17.14
CA ASP A 86 -1.98 7.22 -18.10
C ASP A 86 -2.19 6.74 -19.55
N TRP A 87 -3.08 5.77 -19.72
CA TRP A 87 -3.46 5.16 -21.01
C TRP A 87 -2.35 4.37 -21.71
N ARG A 88 -1.20 4.18 -21.07
CA ARG A 88 -0.03 3.49 -21.62
C ARG A 88 0.30 2.23 -20.83
N VAL A 89 0.85 1.22 -21.52
CA VAL A 89 1.36 0.02 -20.86
C VAL A 89 2.69 0.38 -20.20
N LYS A 90 2.70 0.54 -18.89
CA LYS A 90 3.92 0.83 -18.12
C LYS A 90 4.76 -0.42 -17.93
N GLU A 91 4.09 -1.54 -17.64
CA GLU A 91 4.76 -2.81 -17.41
C GLU A 91 4.00 -3.96 -18.07
N LYS A 92 4.74 -4.89 -18.68
CA LYS A 92 4.20 -6.13 -19.23
C LYS A 92 4.88 -7.32 -18.57
N ARG A 93 4.15 -8.00 -17.68
CA ARG A 93 4.60 -9.23 -17.04
C ARG A 93 4.05 -10.44 -17.80
N ARG A 94 4.97 -11.20 -18.40
CA ARG A 94 4.64 -12.53 -18.92
C ARG A 94 4.72 -13.50 -17.75
N ILE A 95 3.58 -14.10 -17.42
CA ILE A 95 3.47 -14.86 -16.19
C ILE A 95 4.08 -16.25 -16.41
N LYS A 96 4.88 -16.72 -15.45
CA LYS A 96 5.32 -18.11 -15.37
C LYS A 96 4.77 -18.70 -14.07
N PRO A 97 4.45 -20.00 -14.02
CA PRO A 97 4.15 -20.66 -12.76
C PRO A 97 5.28 -20.36 -11.76
N PRO A 98 4.96 -19.91 -10.53
CA PRO A 98 5.97 -19.64 -9.52
C PRO A 98 6.62 -20.97 -9.10
N GLU A 99 7.82 -20.92 -8.50
CA GLU A 99 8.43 -22.11 -7.89
C GLU A 99 7.69 -22.53 -6.60
N GLU A 100 7.01 -21.59 -5.95
CA GLU A 100 6.29 -21.81 -4.71
C GLU A 100 5.06 -20.91 -4.59
N VAL A 101 3.98 -21.43 -4.01
CA VAL A 101 2.73 -20.72 -3.74
C VAL A 101 2.55 -20.60 -2.24
N ARG A 102 2.45 -19.36 -1.72
CA ARG A 102 2.36 -19.09 -0.28
C ARG A 102 1.06 -18.41 0.11
N GLY A 103 0.35 -19.02 1.05
CA GLY A 103 -0.76 -18.42 1.78
C GLY A 103 -1.80 -17.85 0.85
N VAL A 104 -2.20 -18.65 -0.13
CA VAL A 104 -3.27 -18.31 -1.07
C VAL A 104 -4.54 -19.07 -0.75
N PHE A 105 -4.46 -20.34 -0.45
CA PHE A 105 -5.65 -21.14 -0.23
C PHE A 105 -5.33 -22.21 0.81
N LYS A 106 -6.37 -22.65 1.52
CA LYS A 106 -6.21 -23.64 2.60
C LYS A 106 -5.73 -24.96 2.04
N CYS A 107 -4.99 -25.71 2.86
CA CYS A 107 -4.63 -27.05 2.47
C CYS A 107 -5.90 -27.91 2.47
N PRO A 108 -6.24 -28.60 1.37
CA PRO A 108 -7.44 -29.45 1.34
C PRO A 108 -7.29 -30.70 2.19
N ASN A 109 -6.08 -31.02 2.66
CA ASN A 109 -5.89 -32.01 3.72
C ASN A 109 -6.36 -31.41 5.05
N PRO A 110 -7.51 -31.84 5.63
CA PRO A 110 -8.08 -31.23 6.83
C PRO A 110 -7.15 -31.33 8.05
N LEU A 111 -6.27 -32.33 8.08
CA LEU A 111 -5.31 -32.57 9.16
C LEU A 111 -4.01 -31.75 9.00
N CYS A 112 -3.89 -30.94 7.95
CA CYS A 112 -2.74 -30.08 7.77
C CYS A 112 -2.62 -29.09 8.94
N PRO A 113 -1.42 -28.85 9.52
CA PRO A 113 -1.23 -27.85 10.57
C PRO A 113 -1.72 -26.45 10.19
N THR A 114 -1.72 -26.12 8.89
CA THR A 114 -2.23 -24.85 8.35
C THR A 114 -3.75 -24.69 8.49
N ASN A 115 -4.47 -25.74 8.85
CA ASN A 115 -5.92 -25.71 9.10
C ASN A 115 -6.24 -25.68 10.60
N SER A 116 -5.22 -25.57 11.47
CA SER A 116 -5.39 -25.43 12.91
C SER A 116 -6.31 -24.26 13.26
N ARG A 117 -7.12 -24.44 14.31
CA ARG A 117 -8.01 -23.39 14.83
C ARG A 117 -7.24 -22.22 15.44
N TYR A 118 -6.06 -22.49 16.00
CA TYR A 118 -5.27 -21.48 16.72
C TYR A 118 -3.95 -21.26 16.01
N ASN A 119 -3.74 -20.00 15.57
CA ASN A 119 -2.53 -19.52 14.90
C ASN A 119 -2.00 -20.46 13.80
N PRO A 120 -2.82 -20.86 12.81
CA PRO A 120 -2.33 -21.69 11.73
C PRO A 120 -1.25 -20.96 10.94
N PRO A 121 -0.13 -21.62 10.61
CA PRO A 121 0.81 -21.05 9.65
C PRO A 121 0.12 -20.95 8.27
N ARG A 122 0.48 -19.93 7.49
CA ARG A 122 0.03 -19.82 6.10
C ARG A 122 0.50 -21.02 5.29
N THR A 123 -0.34 -21.48 4.38
CA THR A 123 0.02 -22.60 3.49
C THR A 123 1.25 -22.28 2.65
N ARG A 124 2.01 -23.31 2.29
CA ARG A 124 3.17 -23.19 1.41
C ARG A 124 3.25 -24.43 0.56
N PHE A 125 3.13 -24.26 -0.75
CA PHE A 125 3.14 -25.33 -1.73
C PHE A 125 4.30 -25.14 -2.69
N ARG A 126 5.22 -26.10 -2.75
CA ARG A 126 6.22 -26.14 -3.82
C ARG A 126 5.53 -26.51 -5.13
N VAL A 127 5.78 -25.76 -6.20
CA VAL A 127 5.18 -26.01 -7.51
C VAL A 127 6.14 -26.85 -8.34
N GLU A 128 5.66 -28.01 -8.77
CA GLU A 128 6.29 -28.81 -9.81
C GLU A 128 5.58 -28.51 -11.12
N ALA A 129 6.01 -27.42 -11.79
CA ALA A 129 5.46 -27.00 -13.06
C ALA A 129 5.80 -28.03 -14.16
N LYS A 130 4.79 -28.41 -14.95
CA LYS A 130 4.94 -29.30 -16.12
C LYS A 130 4.30 -28.67 -17.35
N ASP A 131 4.71 -29.14 -18.51
CA ASP A 131 4.06 -28.86 -19.80
C ASP A 131 3.55 -30.20 -20.36
N PRO A 132 2.23 -30.41 -20.54
CA PRO A 132 1.13 -29.45 -20.39
C PRO A 132 0.83 -29.09 -18.93
N ILE A 133 0.21 -27.93 -18.68
CA ILE A 133 0.01 -27.41 -17.31
C ILE A 133 -0.85 -28.33 -16.44
N GLU A 134 -1.72 -29.13 -17.05
CA GLU A 134 -2.54 -30.15 -16.41
C GLU A 134 -1.72 -31.19 -15.65
N ALA A 135 -0.44 -31.37 -15.99
CA ALA A 135 0.48 -32.24 -15.26
C ALA A 135 1.17 -31.56 -14.07
N THR A 136 0.94 -30.27 -13.84
CA THR A 136 1.52 -29.50 -12.72
C THR A 136 1.01 -30.03 -11.38
N ARG A 137 1.92 -30.10 -10.41
CA ARG A 137 1.63 -30.59 -9.04
C ARG A 137 2.05 -29.57 -8.01
N LEU A 138 1.26 -29.42 -6.95
CA LEU A 138 1.56 -28.56 -5.82
C LEU A 138 1.80 -29.43 -4.58
N HIS A 139 3.00 -29.34 -4.01
CA HIS A 139 3.43 -30.16 -2.88
C HIS A 139 3.34 -29.34 -1.59
N CYS A 140 2.42 -29.67 -0.69
CA CYS A 140 2.30 -28.99 0.60
C CYS A 140 3.56 -29.23 1.44
N THR A 141 4.23 -28.15 1.83
CA THR A 141 5.47 -28.23 2.60
C THR A 141 5.26 -28.49 4.09
N TYR A 142 4.01 -28.52 4.57
CA TYR A 142 3.67 -28.83 5.96
C TYR A 142 3.24 -30.29 6.14
N CYS A 143 2.26 -30.76 5.37
CA CYS A 143 1.71 -32.12 5.52
C CYS A 143 2.18 -33.10 4.42
N GLY A 144 2.96 -32.64 3.44
CA GLY A 144 3.44 -33.47 2.33
C GLY A 144 2.38 -33.83 1.27
N SER A 145 1.12 -33.42 1.46
CA SER A 145 0.05 -33.73 0.50
C SER A 145 0.32 -33.12 -0.88
N VAL A 146 0.03 -33.90 -1.93
CA VAL A 146 0.17 -33.48 -3.32
C VAL A 146 -1.18 -33.08 -3.88
N LEU A 147 -1.24 -31.87 -4.42
CA LEU A 147 -2.39 -31.34 -5.15
C LEU A 147 -2.14 -31.42 -6.65
N TYR A 148 -2.98 -32.18 -7.34
CA TYR A 148 -2.98 -32.22 -8.80
C TYR A 148 -3.71 -31.00 -9.35
N TYR A 149 -3.28 -30.52 -10.52
CA TYR A 149 -3.85 -29.35 -11.17
C TYR A 149 -5.38 -29.41 -11.34
N GLY A 150 -5.93 -30.56 -11.74
CA GLY A 150 -7.38 -30.76 -11.85
C GLY A 150 -8.09 -30.55 -10.51
N THR A 151 -7.59 -31.19 -9.45
CA THR A 151 -8.11 -31.04 -8.08
C THR A 151 -8.00 -29.59 -7.57
N LEU A 152 -6.91 -28.89 -7.92
CA LEU A 152 -6.75 -27.48 -7.62
C LEU A 152 -7.85 -26.65 -8.31
N LEU A 153 -8.11 -26.87 -9.60
CA LEU A 153 -9.17 -26.16 -10.33
C LEU A 153 -10.55 -26.43 -9.74
N ASP A 154 -10.86 -27.67 -9.37
CA ASP A 154 -12.13 -28.03 -8.75
C ASP A 154 -12.28 -27.39 -7.37
N TYR A 155 -11.20 -27.37 -6.59
CA TYR A 155 -11.16 -26.68 -5.31
C TYR A 155 -11.39 -25.17 -5.47
N ILE A 156 -10.77 -24.50 -6.45
CA ILE A 156 -10.98 -23.06 -6.74
C ILE A 156 -12.42 -22.78 -7.20
N LYS A 157 -13.03 -23.71 -7.93
CA LYS A 157 -14.43 -23.61 -8.35
C LYS A 157 -15.39 -23.77 -7.18
N SER A 158 -15.02 -24.51 -6.14
CA SER A 158 -15.86 -24.77 -4.97
C SER A 158 -16.29 -23.48 -4.24
N PRO A 159 -17.44 -23.49 -3.55
CA PRO A 159 -17.89 -22.38 -2.71
C PRO A 159 -17.01 -22.19 -1.46
N ASP A 160 -16.27 -23.21 -1.03
CA ASP A 160 -15.37 -23.16 0.13
C ASP A 160 -14.03 -22.47 -0.16
N PHE A 161 -13.77 -22.15 -1.43
CA PHE A 161 -12.58 -21.43 -1.83
C PHE A 161 -12.62 -19.98 -1.32
N SER A 162 -11.65 -19.64 -0.48
CA SER A 162 -11.36 -18.26 -0.07
C SER A 162 -9.87 -17.99 -0.23
N PRO A 163 -9.47 -16.92 -0.93
CA PRO A 163 -8.07 -16.54 -0.98
C PRO A 163 -7.61 -16.09 0.42
N GLU A 164 -6.48 -16.60 0.89
CA GLU A 164 -5.74 -16.10 2.05
C GLU A 164 -4.99 -14.81 1.66
N GLY A 165 -5.21 -13.71 2.38
CA GLY A 165 -4.58 -12.41 2.10
C GLY A 165 -5.28 -11.56 1.03
N GLY A 166 -4.88 -10.28 0.96
CA GLY A 166 -5.35 -9.27 0.02
C GLY A 166 -4.29 -8.95 -1.05
N GLY A 167 -4.76 -8.56 -2.24
CA GLY A 167 -3.94 -8.13 -3.36
C GLY A 167 -3.15 -6.82 -3.14
N LEU A 168 -2.27 -6.47 -4.09
CA LEU A 168 -1.52 -5.20 -4.05
C LEU A 168 -2.47 -4.18 -4.63
N VAL A 169 -2.63 -3.07 -3.95
CA VAL A 169 -3.61 -2.05 -4.33
C VAL A 169 -2.91 -0.92 -5.07
N SER A 170 -3.59 -0.29 -6.03
CA SER A 170 -3.07 0.94 -6.68
C SER A 170 -2.73 2.01 -5.66
N LYS A 171 -1.70 2.80 -5.96
CA LYS A 171 -1.44 4.04 -5.22
C LYS A 171 -2.67 4.94 -5.24
N GLU A 172 -3.33 5.06 -6.40
CA GLU A 172 -4.50 5.91 -6.61
C GLU A 172 -5.69 5.49 -5.75
N LYS A 173 -5.96 4.19 -5.60
CA LYS A 173 -7.05 3.68 -4.76
C LYS A 173 -6.72 3.83 -3.28
N ILE A 174 -5.49 3.54 -2.86
CA ILE A 174 -5.06 3.78 -1.47
C ILE A 174 -5.29 5.25 -1.14
N GLN A 175 -4.84 6.15 -2.01
CA GLN A 175 -5.02 7.60 -1.87
C GLN A 175 -6.50 8.00 -1.79
N ARG A 176 -7.34 7.54 -2.72
CA ARG A 176 -8.78 7.87 -2.72
C ARG A 176 -9.51 7.38 -1.48
N VAL A 177 -9.31 6.12 -1.09
CA VAL A 177 -9.95 5.54 0.11
C VAL A 177 -9.46 6.26 1.37
N PHE A 178 -8.17 6.57 1.43
CA PHE A 178 -7.60 7.29 2.57
C PHE A 178 -8.12 8.74 2.64
N LEU A 179 -8.23 9.44 1.51
CA LEU A 179 -8.82 10.79 1.48
C LEU A 179 -10.30 10.79 1.88
N ASP A 180 -11.08 9.84 1.38
CA ASP A 180 -12.49 9.67 1.76
C ASP A 180 -12.63 9.45 3.27
N LEU A 181 -11.77 8.62 3.86
CA LEU A 181 -11.69 8.46 5.31
C LEU A 181 -11.41 9.78 6.02
N LEU A 182 -10.40 10.53 5.55
CA LEU A 182 -10.01 11.80 6.17
C LEU A 182 -11.18 12.80 6.19
N ILE A 183 -11.88 12.94 5.07
CA ILE A 183 -13.01 13.87 4.95
C ILE A 183 -14.20 13.39 5.80
N LYS A 184 -14.65 12.14 5.62
CA LYS A 184 -15.87 11.63 6.28
C LYS A 184 -15.77 11.62 7.80
N LYS A 185 -14.59 11.38 8.35
CA LYS A 185 -14.35 11.31 9.79
C LYS A 185 -13.85 12.64 10.36
N GLY A 186 -13.81 13.70 9.56
CA GLY A 186 -13.37 15.04 10.00
C GLY A 186 -11.89 15.11 10.39
N ALA A 187 -11.07 14.17 9.91
CA ALA A 187 -9.62 14.22 10.07
C ALA A 187 -8.97 15.20 9.08
N LEU A 188 -9.58 15.45 7.93
CA LEU A 188 -9.34 16.61 7.07
C LEU A 188 -10.55 17.55 7.19
N ARG A 189 -10.30 18.78 7.60
CA ARG A 189 -11.30 19.84 7.72
C ARG A 189 -10.89 21.02 6.86
N LEU A 190 -11.87 21.63 6.21
CA LEU A 190 -11.69 22.85 5.42
C LEU A 190 -12.23 24.03 6.23
N ALA A 191 -11.59 25.20 6.09
CA ALA A 191 -12.09 26.40 6.73
C ALA A 191 -13.49 26.72 6.17
N PRO A 192 -14.44 27.16 7.01
CA PRO A 192 -15.79 27.45 6.57
C PRO A 192 -15.85 28.75 5.75
N SER A 193 -14.93 29.69 5.96
CA SER A 193 -14.79 30.92 5.17
C SER A 193 -13.38 31.51 5.27
N ALA A 194 -13.12 32.59 4.53
CA ALA A 194 -11.87 33.34 4.54
C ALA A 194 -11.56 33.99 5.90
N GLU A 195 -12.59 34.29 6.69
CA GLU A 195 -12.49 34.93 8.01
C GLU A 195 -12.26 33.92 9.15
N GLU A 196 -12.52 32.63 8.91
CA GLU A 196 -12.49 31.56 9.91
C GLU A 196 -11.40 30.51 9.62
N LEU A 197 -10.18 30.97 9.34
CA LEU A 197 -9.03 30.10 9.08
C LEU A 197 -8.58 29.34 10.35
N PHE A 198 -8.04 28.14 10.17
CA PHE A 198 -7.47 27.38 11.28
C PHE A 198 -6.11 27.93 11.68
N ILE A 199 -5.88 28.09 12.98
CA ILE A 199 -4.55 28.44 13.49
C ILE A 199 -3.77 27.16 13.81
N LEU A 200 -2.66 26.96 13.11
CA LEU A 200 -1.78 25.81 13.33
C LEU A 200 -0.92 25.99 14.59
N LYS A 201 -0.25 24.92 15.03
CA LYS A 201 0.76 25.00 16.09
C LYS A 201 1.91 25.96 15.77
N SER A 202 2.18 26.17 14.48
CA SER A 202 3.15 27.15 13.98
C SER A 202 2.63 28.59 13.97
N GLY A 203 1.39 28.83 14.42
CA GLY A 203 0.74 30.13 14.35
C GLY A 203 0.19 30.51 12.97
N ARG A 204 0.45 29.70 11.93
CA ARG A 204 0.01 29.99 10.56
C ARG A 204 -1.52 29.92 10.43
N PRO A 205 -2.16 30.88 9.74
CA PRO A 205 -3.57 30.80 9.37
C PRO A 205 -3.71 29.90 8.13
N SER A 206 -4.35 28.75 8.30
CA SER A 206 -4.42 27.67 7.31
C SER A 206 -5.85 27.49 6.82
N PRO A 207 -6.08 27.36 5.50
CA PRO A 207 -7.41 27.13 4.93
C PRO A 207 -7.91 25.69 5.13
N TYR A 208 -7.08 24.85 5.74
CA TYR A 208 -7.40 23.47 6.07
C TYR A 208 -6.70 23.01 7.34
N PHE A 209 -7.19 21.93 7.93
CA PHE A 209 -6.60 21.32 9.10
C PHE A 209 -6.64 19.80 9.00
N ILE A 210 -5.49 19.17 9.22
CA ILE A 210 -5.34 17.72 9.24
C ILE A 210 -5.02 17.25 10.64
N ASN A 211 -5.85 16.36 11.17
CA ASN A 211 -5.62 15.68 12.44
C ASN A 211 -6.12 14.25 12.41
N LEU A 212 -5.17 13.32 12.23
CA LEU A 212 -5.44 11.89 12.35
C LEU A 212 -5.96 11.47 13.72
N GLY A 213 -5.82 12.30 14.76
CA GLY A 213 -6.42 12.06 16.07
C GLY A 213 -7.95 12.04 16.08
N ALA A 214 -8.62 12.44 14.99
CA ALA A 214 -10.07 12.27 14.84
C ALA A 214 -10.47 10.82 14.49
N LEU A 215 -9.54 10.01 13.98
CA LEU A 215 -9.77 8.64 13.49
C LEU A 215 -9.75 7.62 14.64
N THR A 216 -10.73 7.70 15.52
CA THR A 216 -10.73 6.94 16.80
C THR A 216 -11.65 5.73 16.83
N ASP A 217 -12.56 5.60 15.86
CA ASP A 217 -13.48 4.46 15.78
C ASP A 217 -12.88 3.25 15.04
N GLY A 218 -13.42 2.05 15.30
CA GLY A 218 -12.90 0.80 14.75
C GLY A 218 -12.92 0.71 13.22
N GLU A 219 -13.89 1.36 12.57
CA GLU A 219 -13.94 1.45 11.10
C GLU A 219 -12.74 2.26 10.57
N SER A 220 -12.44 3.37 11.23
CA SER A 220 -11.31 4.23 10.89
C SER A 220 -9.99 3.52 11.11
N LEU A 221 -9.85 2.77 12.22
CA LEU A 221 -8.64 1.97 12.49
C LEU A 221 -8.45 0.85 11.45
N ALA A 222 -9.53 0.19 11.02
CA ALA A 222 -9.48 -0.82 9.97
C ALA A 222 -9.01 -0.24 8.62
N LYS A 223 -9.51 0.95 8.26
CA LYS A 223 -9.09 1.65 7.03
C LYS A 223 -7.66 2.19 7.13
N LEU A 224 -7.22 2.68 8.30
CA LEU A 224 -5.84 3.11 8.54
C LEU A 224 -4.85 1.94 8.37
N LYS A 225 -5.12 0.83 9.06
CA LYS A 225 -4.41 -0.45 8.90
C LYS A 225 -4.30 -0.86 7.44
N TRP A 226 -5.42 -0.87 6.73
CA TRP A 226 -5.44 -1.21 5.31
C TRP A 226 -4.58 -0.25 4.48
N ALA A 227 -4.71 1.06 4.67
CA ALA A 227 -4.00 2.06 3.89
C ALA A 227 -2.48 1.99 4.10
N PHE A 228 -2.02 1.96 5.35
CA PHE A 228 -0.60 1.88 5.68
C PHE A 228 0.02 0.55 5.19
N ALA A 229 -0.60 -0.59 5.50
CA ALA A 229 -0.06 -1.88 5.08
C ALA A 229 -0.02 -2.01 3.55
N SER A 230 -1.06 -1.56 2.85
CA SER A 230 -1.10 -1.61 1.38
C SER A 230 -0.05 -0.70 0.75
N TYR A 231 0.15 0.49 1.30
CA TYR A 231 1.15 1.42 0.81
C TYR A 231 2.57 0.90 1.03
N VAL A 232 2.87 0.36 2.21
CA VAL A 232 4.16 -0.26 2.50
C VAL A 232 4.43 -1.46 1.58
N ALA A 233 3.44 -2.32 1.37
CA ALA A 233 3.56 -3.45 0.45
C ALA A 233 3.82 -2.99 -1.00
N LEU A 234 3.19 -1.90 -1.43
CA LEU A 234 3.42 -1.29 -2.73
C LEU A 234 4.86 -0.75 -2.86
N LEU A 235 5.37 -0.08 -1.83
CA LEU A 235 6.76 0.44 -1.83
C LEU A 235 7.80 -0.69 -1.91
N LEU A 236 7.57 -1.80 -1.20
CA LEU A 236 8.42 -3.00 -1.27
C LEU A 236 8.42 -3.61 -2.67
N GLU A 237 7.25 -3.78 -3.29
CA GLU A 237 7.13 -4.33 -4.64
C GLU A 237 7.83 -3.44 -5.68
N GLN A 238 7.70 -2.12 -5.54
CA GLN A 238 8.36 -1.14 -6.40
C GLN A 238 9.85 -1.00 -6.13
N LYS A 239 10.39 -1.70 -5.12
CA LYS A 239 11.77 -1.55 -4.62
C LYS A 239 12.11 -0.10 -4.25
N ALA A 240 11.10 0.67 -3.84
CA ALA A 240 11.29 2.03 -3.34
C ALA A 240 11.92 2.02 -1.94
N ILE A 241 11.64 0.96 -1.17
CA ILE A 241 12.28 0.63 0.11
C ILE A 241 12.80 -0.80 0.08
N GLU A 242 13.83 -1.07 0.90
CA GLU A 242 14.32 -2.43 1.13
C GLU A 242 13.42 -3.21 2.09
N ASP A 243 13.53 -4.55 2.09
CA ASP A 243 12.86 -5.37 3.09
C ASP A 243 13.39 -5.06 4.50
N PHE A 244 12.51 -5.16 5.50
CA PHE A 244 12.77 -4.73 6.86
C PHE A 244 12.22 -5.69 7.92
N ASP A 245 12.66 -5.56 9.17
CA ASP A 245 12.25 -6.44 10.26
C ASP A 245 11.22 -5.81 11.19
N TYR A 246 11.37 -4.50 11.43
CA TYR A 246 10.58 -3.75 12.40
C TYR A 246 9.85 -2.55 11.79
N VAL A 247 8.63 -2.32 12.25
CA VAL A 247 7.90 -1.06 12.07
C VAL A 247 8.04 -0.23 13.34
N PHE A 248 8.71 0.91 13.28
CA PHE A 248 8.86 1.82 14.41
C PHE A 248 7.85 2.97 14.36
N GLY A 249 7.14 3.19 15.46
CA GLY A 249 6.15 4.24 15.62
C GLY A 249 6.53 5.26 16.69
N PRO A 250 6.81 6.52 16.36
CA PRO A 250 7.18 7.53 17.34
C PRO A 250 6.02 7.85 18.31
N SER A 251 6.33 8.03 19.59
CA SER A 251 5.34 8.35 20.62
C SER A 251 4.69 9.72 20.45
N TYR A 252 3.36 9.86 20.54
CA TYR A 252 2.35 8.84 20.90
C TYR A 252 1.58 8.29 19.70
N LYS A 253 1.33 9.13 18.69
CA LYS A 253 0.45 8.80 17.57
C LYS A 253 1.03 7.70 16.68
N GLY A 254 2.34 7.67 16.49
CA GLY A 254 3.01 6.64 15.72
C GLY A 254 2.86 5.23 16.31
N ILE A 255 2.60 5.10 17.62
CA ILE A 255 2.42 3.78 18.27
C ILE A 255 1.27 3.00 17.62
N SER A 256 0.09 3.62 17.50
CA SER A 256 -1.06 2.97 16.90
C SER A 256 -0.85 2.70 15.41
N LEU A 257 -0.20 3.63 14.69
CA LEU A 257 0.13 3.46 13.28
C LEU A 257 1.10 2.29 13.07
N ALA A 258 2.13 2.16 13.89
CA ALA A 258 3.08 1.04 13.81
C ALA A 258 2.41 -0.30 14.12
N ALA A 259 1.58 -0.35 15.15
CA ALA A 259 0.81 -1.55 15.49
C ALA A 259 -0.14 -1.97 14.36
N LEU A 260 -0.92 -1.02 13.81
CA LEU A 260 -1.85 -1.28 12.70
C LEU A 260 -1.14 -1.64 11.41
N THR A 261 0.00 -1.00 11.11
CA THR A 261 0.81 -1.34 9.93
C THR A 261 1.36 -2.76 10.06
N CYS A 262 1.94 -3.10 11.22
CA CYS A 262 2.46 -4.43 11.50
C CYS A 262 1.38 -5.52 11.40
N GLU A 263 0.22 -5.29 11.99
CA GLU A 263 -0.91 -6.23 11.92
C GLU A 263 -1.46 -6.37 10.49
N GLY A 264 -1.65 -5.24 9.79
CA GLY A 264 -2.14 -5.23 8.42
C GLY A 264 -1.17 -5.91 7.44
N LEU A 265 0.15 -5.73 7.62
CA LEU A 265 1.17 -6.43 6.84
C LEU A 265 1.07 -7.95 7.02
N LYS A 266 0.79 -8.43 8.24
CA LYS A 266 0.60 -9.87 8.51
C LYS A 266 -0.74 -10.38 7.95
N GLU A 267 -1.83 -9.68 8.18
CA GLU A 267 -3.17 -10.12 7.77
C GLU A 267 -3.36 -10.04 6.24
N LEU A 268 -3.05 -8.89 5.64
CA LEU A 268 -3.27 -8.65 4.22
C LEU A 268 -2.16 -9.28 3.39
N TYR A 269 -0.90 -9.11 3.81
CA TYR A 269 0.26 -9.46 3.01
C TYR A 269 1.09 -10.62 3.57
N GLY A 270 0.72 -11.25 4.68
CA GLY A 270 1.46 -12.38 5.24
C GLY A 270 2.90 -12.06 5.64
N MET A 271 3.24 -10.77 5.74
CA MET A 271 4.55 -10.28 6.12
C MET A 271 4.58 -10.16 7.64
N ASP A 272 5.29 -11.09 8.28
CA ASP A 272 5.38 -11.16 9.73
C ASP A 272 6.50 -10.24 10.24
N LYS A 273 6.15 -8.96 10.44
CA LYS A 273 7.05 -7.95 10.97
C LYS A 273 6.83 -7.81 12.48
N ARG A 274 7.75 -7.15 13.18
CA ARG A 274 7.55 -6.73 14.57
C ARG A 274 7.32 -5.22 14.62
N TYR A 275 6.70 -4.72 15.68
CA TYR A 275 6.60 -3.27 15.88
C TYR A 275 7.36 -2.84 17.14
N MET A 276 7.83 -1.59 17.14
CA MET A 276 8.53 -0.95 18.25
C MET A 276 8.10 0.52 18.35
N TYR A 277 8.29 1.12 19.53
CA TYR A 277 8.03 2.54 19.75
C TYR A 277 8.90 3.09 20.88
N ASP A 278 9.22 4.39 20.84
CA ASP A 278 9.90 5.05 21.94
C ASP A 278 8.95 5.42 23.07
N ARG A 279 9.49 5.60 24.27
CA ARG A 279 8.81 6.23 25.40
C ARG A 279 9.16 7.71 25.43
N LYS A 280 8.20 8.55 25.84
CA LYS A 280 8.48 9.96 26.15
C LYS A 280 9.43 10.10 27.34
N GLU A 281 9.26 9.26 28.35
CA GLU A 281 10.10 9.23 29.54
C GLU A 281 10.72 7.84 29.70
N ALA A 282 12.02 7.80 29.99
CA ALA A 282 12.73 6.57 30.23
C ALA A 282 12.27 5.94 31.56
N LYS A 283 12.13 4.61 31.61
CA LYS A 283 11.86 3.93 32.88
C LYS A 283 13.09 3.99 33.79
N ALA A 284 12.86 4.23 35.08
CA ALA A 284 13.89 4.17 36.11
C ALA A 284 14.44 2.74 36.35
N TYR A 285 13.72 1.71 35.88
CA TYR A 285 14.02 0.29 36.08
C TYR A 285 13.86 -0.52 34.77
N GLY A 286 14.74 -1.49 34.52
CA GLY A 286 14.76 -2.36 33.32
C GLY A 286 16.15 -2.96 33.05
N ASP A 287 16.19 -4.19 32.52
CA ASP A 287 17.38 -5.05 32.37
C ASP A 287 18.44 -4.55 31.38
N VAL A 288 18.04 -3.81 30.34
CA VAL A 288 18.94 -3.27 29.30
C VAL A 288 18.62 -1.79 29.07
N SER A 289 19.65 -0.96 28.85
CA SER A 289 19.50 0.50 28.71
C SER A 289 18.52 0.92 27.60
N ALA A 290 18.45 0.15 26.51
CA ALA A 290 17.55 0.40 25.39
C ALA A 290 16.07 0.14 25.74
N ASP A 291 15.74 -0.91 26.50
CA ASP A 291 14.34 -1.25 26.86
C ASP A 291 13.67 -0.21 27.78
N ARG A 292 14.50 0.61 28.45
CA ARG A 292 14.01 1.75 29.24
C ARG A 292 13.44 2.85 28.36
N VAL A 293 13.89 2.96 27.11
CA VAL A 293 13.56 4.03 26.18
C VAL A 293 12.71 3.53 25.01
N ILE A 294 12.91 2.29 24.54
CA ILE A 294 12.23 1.71 23.38
C ILE A 294 11.53 0.42 23.79
N VAL A 295 10.23 0.34 23.51
CA VAL A 295 9.48 -0.90 23.69
C VAL A 295 9.73 -1.82 22.50
N GLY A 296 10.12 -3.06 22.81
CA GLY A 296 10.48 -4.07 21.81
C GLY A 296 11.99 -4.18 21.55
N ALA A 297 12.82 -3.32 22.15
CA ALA A 297 14.26 -3.30 21.95
C ALA A 297 14.96 -4.61 22.35
N GLY A 298 14.52 -5.27 23.42
CA GLY A 298 15.08 -6.56 23.85
C GLY A 298 14.92 -7.72 22.87
N TYR A 299 14.10 -7.57 21.82
CA TYR A 299 13.98 -8.55 20.73
C TYR A 299 14.81 -8.19 19.50
N PHE A 300 15.35 -6.97 19.45
CA PHE A 300 16.12 -6.47 18.33
C PHE A 300 17.50 -7.12 18.28
N LYS A 301 17.96 -7.47 17.08
CA LYS A 301 19.30 -8.00 16.82
C LYS A 301 20.08 -7.01 15.94
N PRO A 302 21.39 -6.83 16.20
CA PRO A 302 22.25 -6.00 15.35
C PRO A 302 22.11 -6.33 13.86
N GLY A 303 22.06 -5.29 13.02
CA GLY A 303 21.91 -5.37 11.57
C GLY A 303 20.46 -5.50 11.08
N GLN A 304 19.47 -5.57 11.99
CA GLN A 304 18.06 -5.58 11.58
C GLN A 304 17.59 -4.21 11.12
N ARG A 305 16.60 -4.24 10.23
CA ARG A 305 16.13 -3.06 9.48
C ARG A 305 14.81 -2.53 10.00
N ILE A 306 14.67 -1.21 9.95
CA ILE A 306 13.56 -0.49 10.57
C ILE A 306 12.86 0.38 9.52
N LEU A 307 11.55 0.22 9.39
CA LEU A 307 10.68 1.18 8.70
C LEU A 307 10.03 2.07 9.75
N VAL A 308 10.16 3.39 9.62
CA VAL A 308 9.48 4.33 10.53
C VAL A 308 8.12 4.70 9.96
N VAL A 309 7.06 4.73 10.79
CA VAL A 309 5.73 5.20 10.39
C VAL A 309 5.21 6.32 11.29
N ASP A 310 4.54 7.32 10.70
CA ASP A 310 4.01 8.46 11.47
C ASP A 310 2.79 9.14 10.84
N ASP A 311 2.18 10.08 11.56
CA ASP A 311 1.00 10.84 11.12
C ASP A 311 1.37 11.91 10.08
N THR A 312 2.25 12.84 10.47
CA THR A 312 2.74 13.97 9.68
C THR A 312 4.13 14.38 10.17
N ILE A 313 4.91 15.03 9.31
CA ILE A 313 6.16 15.68 9.72
C ILE A 313 5.87 17.17 9.90
N THR A 314 5.94 17.64 11.15
CA THR A 314 5.64 19.04 11.51
C THR A 314 6.90 19.85 11.71
N THR A 315 7.82 19.35 12.54
CA THR A 315 9.16 19.92 12.74
C THR A 315 10.19 18.82 12.56
N GLY A 316 11.21 19.06 11.73
CA GLY A 316 12.29 18.09 11.51
C GLY A 316 12.95 17.65 12.84
N ALA A 317 13.11 18.59 13.77
CA ALA A 317 13.73 18.38 15.08
C ALA A 317 13.13 17.23 15.90
N THR A 318 11.79 17.10 15.95
CA THR A 318 11.15 16.03 16.73
C THR A 318 11.43 14.64 16.14
N LYS A 319 11.62 14.56 14.83
CA LYS A 319 11.93 13.29 14.14
C LYS A 319 13.42 12.97 14.21
N VAL A 320 14.30 13.97 14.14
CA VAL A 320 15.74 13.80 14.44
C VAL A 320 15.93 13.17 15.81
N GLN A 321 15.27 13.70 16.86
CA GLN A 321 15.34 13.13 18.21
C GLN A 321 14.87 11.67 18.25
N THR A 322 13.84 11.33 17.47
CA THR A 322 13.35 9.96 17.37
C THR A 322 14.40 9.03 16.74
N LEU A 323 15.03 9.47 15.65
CA LEU A 323 16.09 8.71 14.97
C LEU A 323 17.33 8.56 15.86
N GLU A 324 17.66 9.58 16.65
CA GLU A 324 18.73 9.49 17.65
C GLU A 324 18.46 8.42 18.71
N LYS A 325 17.20 8.26 19.15
CA LYS A 325 16.84 7.18 20.08
C LYS A 325 17.08 5.79 19.48
N LEU A 326 16.88 5.61 18.17
CA LEU A 326 17.14 4.32 17.51
C LEU A 326 18.61 3.90 17.59
N LYS A 327 19.54 4.84 17.73
CA LYS A 327 20.97 4.53 17.97
C LYS A 327 21.21 3.69 19.24
N LEU A 328 20.27 3.71 20.19
CA LEU A 328 20.32 2.85 21.38
C LEU A 328 20.16 1.35 21.06
N LEU A 329 19.65 1.01 19.88
CA LEU A 329 19.50 -0.38 19.42
C LEU A 329 20.83 -0.98 18.90
N GLY A 330 21.88 -0.17 18.79
CA GLY A 330 23.16 -0.58 18.22
C GLY A 330 23.15 -0.50 16.69
N ASP A 331 23.79 -1.46 16.03
CA ASP A 331 23.84 -1.53 14.57
C ASP A 331 22.44 -1.78 13.98
N HIS A 332 21.97 -0.84 13.16
CA HIS A 332 20.64 -0.86 12.54
C HIS A 332 20.63 0.00 11.28
N GLU A 333 19.64 -0.24 10.43
CA GLU A 333 19.41 0.54 9.21
C GLU A 333 17.94 1.00 9.17
N VAL A 334 17.71 2.27 8.89
CA VAL A 334 16.36 2.80 8.64
C VAL A 334 16.12 2.82 7.14
N VAL A 335 15.22 1.94 6.65
CA VAL A 335 14.98 1.75 5.21
C VAL A 335 14.10 2.84 4.59
N GLY A 336 13.47 3.65 5.43
CA GLY A 336 12.64 4.77 5.03
C GLY A 336 11.66 5.21 6.11
N VAL A 337 10.96 6.31 5.83
CA VAL A 337 9.91 6.87 6.68
C VAL A 337 8.61 6.93 5.87
N VAL A 338 7.53 6.37 6.40
CA VAL A 338 6.18 6.43 5.79
C VAL A 338 5.26 7.26 6.65
N ILE A 339 4.73 8.36 6.10
CA ILE A 339 3.80 9.24 6.78
C ILE A 339 2.41 9.20 6.17
N ALA A 340 1.40 9.48 6.98
CA ALA A 340 0.01 9.50 6.50
C ALA A 340 -0.21 10.66 5.52
N VAL A 341 0.20 11.88 5.91
CA VAL A 341 0.08 13.07 5.08
C VAL A 341 1.35 13.90 5.10
N ASP A 342 1.91 14.17 3.91
CA ASP A 342 2.88 15.23 3.71
C ASP A 342 2.16 16.55 3.44
N ARG A 343 2.44 17.56 4.27
CA ARG A 343 1.89 18.90 4.11
C ARG A 343 2.58 19.69 3.00
N GLN A 344 3.79 19.31 2.58
CA GLN A 344 4.56 20.04 1.57
C GLN A 344 4.72 21.53 1.93
N GLU A 345 4.89 21.79 3.22
CA GLU A 345 5.09 23.11 3.81
C GLU A 345 6.54 23.28 4.28
N ARG A 346 7.05 24.49 4.11
CA ARG A 346 8.33 24.95 4.65
C ARG A 346 8.33 24.90 6.18
N MET A 347 9.50 24.62 6.76
CA MET A 347 9.71 24.69 8.21
C MET A 347 9.56 26.13 8.73
N GLY A 348 9.53 26.26 10.05
CA GLY A 348 9.33 27.53 10.75
C GLY A 348 7.88 27.83 11.13
N ASP A 349 7.60 29.10 11.39
CA ASP A 349 6.33 29.59 11.94
C ASP A 349 5.65 30.62 11.00
N ALA A 350 4.75 31.44 11.52
CA ALA A 350 4.06 32.48 10.76
C ALA A 350 4.94 33.70 10.44
N GLU A 351 6.00 33.93 11.23
CA GLU A 351 6.92 35.07 11.11
C GLU A 351 8.21 34.69 10.41
N ARG A 352 8.74 33.49 10.70
CA ARG A 352 9.99 32.97 10.15
C ARG A 352 9.71 31.72 9.33
N VAL A 353 9.80 31.85 8.01
CA VAL A 353 9.62 30.76 7.06
C VAL A 353 10.99 30.36 6.52
N GLU A 354 11.36 29.10 6.73
CA GLU A 354 12.62 28.54 6.20
C GLU A 354 12.47 28.20 4.71
N GLU A 355 13.56 27.92 4.00
CA GLU A 355 13.48 27.55 2.58
C GLU A 355 12.95 26.12 2.38
N ARG A 356 13.33 25.21 3.28
CA ARG A 356 13.09 23.77 3.14
C ARG A 356 11.92 23.28 3.99
N SER A 357 11.24 22.26 3.51
CA SER A 357 10.28 21.47 4.27
C SER A 357 10.99 20.51 5.24
N ALA A 358 10.24 19.99 6.20
CA ALA A 358 10.76 18.99 7.12
C ALA A 358 11.03 17.64 6.42
N VAL A 359 10.41 17.38 5.28
CA VAL A 359 10.67 16.20 4.44
C VAL A 359 12.01 16.35 3.72
N GLU A 360 12.20 17.46 2.99
CA GLU A 360 13.46 17.75 2.28
C GLU A 360 14.64 17.75 3.24
N TYR A 361 14.49 18.31 4.45
CA TYR A 361 15.53 18.26 5.48
C TYR A 361 15.94 16.82 5.84
N LEU A 362 14.99 15.90 6.02
CA LEU A 362 15.30 14.50 6.36
C LEU A 362 15.97 13.77 5.19
N GLU A 363 15.58 14.08 3.96
CA GLU A 363 16.14 13.46 2.77
C GLU A 363 17.56 13.96 2.48
N GLU A 364 17.79 15.27 2.53
CA GLU A 364 19.07 15.89 2.20
C GLU A 364 20.11 15.74 3.32
N GLU A 365 19.72 15.98 4.57
CA GLU A 365 20.68 16.04 5.68
C GLU A 365 20.92 14.66 6.32
N LEU A 366 19.90 13.78 6.29
CA LEU A 366 19.99 12.46 6.93
C LEU A 366 20.01 11.30 5.93
N GLY A 367 19.86 11.57 4.63
CA GLY A 367 19.83 10.53 3.59
C GLY A 367 18.63 9.59 3.70
N LEU A 368 17.57 9.98 4.42
CA LEU A 368 16.41 9.13 4.69
C LEU A 368 15.30 9.43 3.70
N LYS A 369 14.92 8.45 2.89
CA LYS A 369 13.77 8.58 1.99
C LYS A 369 12.46 8.67 2.77
N VAL A 370 11.63 9.65 2.41
CA VAL A 370 10.32 9.85 3.02
C VAL A 370 9.22 9.61 2.00
N PHE A 371 8.20 8.85 2.39
CA PHE A 371 7.06 8.51 1.56
C PHE A 371 5.77 8.91 2.26
N SER A 372 4.83 9.47 1.52
CA SER A 372 3.54 9.88 2.06
C SER A 372 2.39 9.16 1.36
N ILE A 373 1.45 8.61 2.13
CA ILE A 373 0.22 8.04 1.56
C ILE A 373 -0.52 9.13 0.77
N GLN A 374 -0.73 10.29 1.40
CA GLN A 374 -1.28 11.49 0.76
C GLN A 374 -0.32 12.67 0.87
N ASN A 375 -0.37 13.57 -0.10
CA ASN A 375 0.30 14.86 -0.04
C ASN A 375 -0.67 15.98 -0.42
N VAL A 376 -0.37 17.21 -0.02
CA VAL A 376 -1.35 18.29 -0.20
C VAL A 376 -1.58 18.66 -1.66
N LYS A 377 -0.58 18.53 -2.55
CA LYS A 377 -0.80 18.67 -4.00
C LYS A 377 -1.90 17.73 -4.51
N THR A 378 -1.83 16.44 -4.10
CA THR A 378 -2.83 15.43 -4.48
C THR A 378 -4.19 15.71 -3.83
N ILE A 379 -4.21 16.07 -2.54
CA ILE A 379 -5.45 16.41 -1.83
C ILE A 379 -6.14 17.59 -2.54
N TYR A 380 -5.41 18.68 -2.78
CA TYR A 380 -5.94 19.87 -3.45
C TYR A 380 -6.48 19.54 -4.84
N SER A 381 -5.71 18.80 -5.66
CA SER A 381 -6.13 18.38 -6.99
C SER A 381 -7.44 17.57 -6.98
N LEU A 382 -7.72 16.81 -5.92
CA LEU A 382 -8.92 15.98 -5.81
C LEU A 382 -10.14 16.75 -5.27
N ILE A 383 -9.94 17.85 -4.54
CA ILE A 383 -11.05 18.60 -3.91
C ILE A 383 -11.31 19.97 -4.55
N LYS A 384 -10.38 20.52 -5.33
CA LYS A 384 -10.45 21.91 -5.85
C LYS A 384 -11.73 22.24 -6.60
N ASP A 385 -12.33 21.27 -7.30
CA ASP A 385 -13.56 21.48 -8.08
C ASP A 385 -14.81 21.56 -7.18
N SER A 386 -14.68 21.14 -5.91
CA SER A 386 -15.72 21.26 -4.88
C SER A 386 -15.52 22.50 -3.99
N LEU A 387 -14.44 23.25 -4.18
CA LEU A 387 -14.17 24.52 -3.48
C LEU A 387 -14.70 25.68 -4.30
N ASP A 388 -15.25 26.69 -3.62
CA ASP A 388 -15.54 27.97 -4.27
C ASP A 388 -14.24 28.72 -4.66
N GLU A 389 -14.41 29.78 -5.43
CA GLU A 389 -13.30 30.56 -5.97
C GLU A 389 -12.44 31.22 -4.89
N GLU A 390 -13.05 31.66 -3.80
CA GLU A 390 -12.35 32.33 -2.69
C GLU A 390 -11.48 31.34 -1.93
N MET A 391 -12.04 30.17 -1.59
CA MET A 391 -11.31 29.09 -0.94
C MET A 391 -10.16 28.56 -1.81
N ARG A 392 -10.34 28.47 -3.13
CA ARG A 392 -9.24 28.10 -4.04
C ARG A 392 -8.09 29.10 -3.98
N ARG A 393 -8.39 30.41 -4.00
CA ARG A 393 -7.36 31.46 -3.88
C ARG A 393 -6.63 31.40 -2.55
N LEU A 394 -7.34 31.19 -1.45
CA LEU A 394 -6.71 31.06 -0.13
C LEU A 394 -5.73 29.88 -0.04
N TRP A 395 -6.05 28.74 -0.66
CA TRP A 395 -5.12 27.62 -0.77
C TRP A 395 -3.88 27.99 -1.57
N ILE A 396 -4.06 28.60 -2.74
CA ILE A 396 -2.96 29.04 -3.59
C ILE A 396 -2.05 30.04 -2.85
N ASP A 397 -2.63 31.07 -2.24
CA ASP A 397 -1.88 32.11 -1.52
C ASP A 397 -1.15 31.54 -0.30
N TYR A 398 -1.79 30.60 0.42
CA TYR A 398 -1.14 29.88 1.51
C TYR A 398 0.11 29.14 1.04
N TYR A 399 0.03 28.43 -0.10
CA TYR A 399 1.17 27.67 -0.63
C TYR A 399 2.23 28.54 -1.32
N LYS A 400 1.86 29.69 -1.90
CA LYS A 400 2.84 30.69 -2.35
C LYS A 400 3.72 31.18 -1.20
N LYS A 401 3.14 31.33 -0.01
CA LYS A 401 3.87 31.82 1.17
C LYS A 401 4.59 30.72 1.94
N TYR A 402 3.93 29.58 2.17
CA TYR A 402 4.41 28.55 3.09
C TYR A 402 4.72 27.20 2.42
N GLY A 403 4.41 27.04 1.14
CA GLY A 403 4.60 25.79 0.41
C GLY A 403 6.02 25.62 -0.15
N VAL A 404 6.43 24.38 -0.35
CA VAL A 404 7.59 24.01 -1.18
C VAL A 404 7.16 23.54 -2.59
N ILE A 405 5.87 23.69 -2.89
CA ILE A 405 5.24 23.31 -4.15
C ILE A 405 4.38 24.44 -4.68
N ASP A 406 4.13 24.42 -5.98
CA ASP A 406 3.09 25.23 -6.61
C ASP A 406 1.79 24.42 -6.76
N LEU A 407 0.68 25.03 -6.34
CA LEU A 407 -0.68 24.49 -6.52
C LEU A 407 -1.37 24.98 -7.80
N GLU A 408 -0.87 26.06 -8.42
CA GLU A 408 -1.37 26.60 -9.70
C GLU A 408 -0.87 25.79 -10.89
N GLU A 409 0.26 25.09 -10.75
CA GLU A 409 0.68 24.08 -11.70
C GLU A 409 -0.33 22.92 -11.71
N THR A 410 -1.33 23.06 -12.58
CA THR A 410 -1.94 21.89 -13.21
C THR A 410 -0.79 21.03 -13.69
N SER A 411 -0.78 19.76 -13.28
CA SER A 411 0.06 18.75 -13.89
C SER A 411 -0.12 18.81 -15.41
N SER A 412 0.75 19.54 -16.09
CA SER A 412 1.24 19.15 -17.40
C SER A 412 2.17 17.98 -17.10
N PRO A 413 1.88 16.77 -17.59
CA PRO A 413 2.78 15.65 -17.44
C PRO A 413 3.94 15.89 -18.41
N ASP A 414 4.97 16.64 -18.00
CA ASP A 414 6.31 16.65 -18.60
C ASP A 414 7.24 17.60 -17.81
N SER A 415 8.13 17.01 -17.00
CA SER A 415 9.46 17.50 -16.53
C SER A 415 9.83 16.66 -15.29
N THR A 416 10.86 15.82 -15.25
CA THR A 416 11.99 15.49 -16.14
C THR A 416 12.39 14.05 -15.85
#